data_AF-A0A1W9TTI1-F1
#
_entry.id   AF-A0A1W9TTI1-F1
#
_cell.length_a   1.000
_cell.length_b   1.000
_cell.length_c   1.000
_cell.angle_alpha   90.00
_cell.angle_beta   90.00
_cell.angle_gamma   90.00
#
_symmetry.space_group_name_H-M   'P 1'
#
loop_
_entity.id
_entity.type
_entity.pdbx_description
1 polymer ?
#
loop_
_entity_poly.entity_id
_entity_poly.type
_entity_poly.pdbx_seq_one_letter_code
_entity_poly.pdbx_strand_id
1 'polypeptide(L)'
;MSKEPYHWAEIACGFNRKTKISPLFGALIAGTIVNGGVMVEPTIIKSVKDKNGIQLYHNKKTVLNRTMKASTAKEIKKMMNATIASGTSRKSFRGYKRDSTLSKLSIGGKTGSIFNTARNIKFDWFVGFAEEKKGSKKLAVAVVVGHGKYIGVRASRYGRMIMK
;
A
#
# COMPACT_ATOMS: atom_id res chain seq x y z
N MET A 1 -11.51 23.69 -11.42
CA MET A 1 -10.16 23.11 -11.62
C MET A 1 -9.32 24.10 -12.41
N SER A 2 -8.06 24.33 -12.08
CA SER A 2 -7.19 25.21 -12.88
C SER A 2 -6.99 24.63 -14.28
N LYS A 3 -6.87 25.48 -15.30
CA LYS A 3 -6.71 25.09 -16.71
C LYS A 3 -5.24 24.80 -17.10
N GLU A 4 -4.34 24.76 -16.13
CA GLU A 4 -2.90 24.56 -16.38
C GLU A 4 -2.53 23.07 -16.35
N PRO A 5 -1.97 22.51 -17.45
CA PRO A 5 -1.59 21.09 -17.52
C PRO A 5 -0.62 20.64 -16.43
N TYR A 6 0.26 21.54 -15.97
CA TYR A 6 1.21 21.27 -14.90
C TYR A 6 0.51 20.91 -13.58
N HIS A 7 -0.57 21.63 -13.25
CA HIS A 7 -1.33 21.41 -12.03
C HIS A 7 -2.02 20.03 -12.03
N TRP A 8 -2.46 19.57 -13.20
CA TRP A 8 -3.04 18.24 -13.34
C TRP A 8 -2.00 17.14 -13.13
N ALA A 9 -0.78 17.34 -13.65
CA ALA A 9 0.32 16.41 -13.42
C ALA A 9 0.69 16.32 -11.94
N GLU A 10 0.80 17.45 -11.22
CA GLU A 10 1.07 17.47 -9.77
C GLU A 10 0.00 16.74 -8.95
N ILE A 11 -1.27 16.90 -9.30
CA ILE A 11 -2.36 16.16 -8.65
C ILE A 11 -2.25 14.67 -8.94
N ALA A 12 -2.04 14.30 -10.21
CA ALA A 12 -2.01 12.91 -10.66
C ALA A 12 -0.86 12.11 -10.05
N CYS A 13 0.33 12.70 -9.92
CA CYS A 13 1.49 12.04 -9.30
C CYS A 13 1.56 12.21 -7.77
N GLY A 14 0.61 12.94 -7.18
CA GLY A 14 0.60 13.24 -5.74
C GLY A 14 1.73 14.19 -5.32
N PHE A 15 2.34 14.91 -6.25
CA PHE A 15 3.38 15.91 -5.99
C PHE A 15 2.76 17.27 -5.65
N ASN A 16 1.84 17.27 -4.69
CA ASN A 16 1.19 18.46 -4.18
C ASN A 16 0.94 18.31 -2.67
N ARG A 17 0.56 19.41 -2.01
CA ARG A 17 0.34 19.46 -0.55
C ARG A 17 -1.13 19.57 -0.16
N LYS A 18 -2.03 19.55 -1.15
CA LYS A 18 -3.48 19.69 -0.98
C LYS A 18 -4.15 18.32 -0.82
N THR A 19 -3.78 17.36 -1.66
CA THR A 19 -4.23 15.97 -1.58
C THR A 19 -3.52 15.29 -0.41
N LYS A 20 -4.30 14.88 0.59
CA LYS A 20 -3.80 14.14 1.76
C LYS A 20 -4.47 12.76 1.79
N ILE A 21 -3.69 11.75 2.17
CA ILE A 21 -4.20 10.39 2.41
C ILE A 21 -3.66 9.87 3.74
N SER A 22 -4.45 9.02 4.41
CA SER A 22 -3.97 8.27 5.56
C SER A 22 -3.20 7.01 5.11
N PRO A 23 -2.32 6.45 5.96
CA PRO A 23 -1.71 5.14 5.69
C PRO A 23 -2.75 4.05 5.47
N LEU A 24 -3.85 4.06 6.23
CA LEU A 24 -4.96 3.13 6.06
C LEU A 24 -5.53 3.19 4.63
N PHE A 25 -5.75 4.40 4.10
CA PHE A 25 -6.23 4.56 2.73
C PHE A 25 -5.19 4.08 1.70
N GLY A 26 -3.90 4.33 1.94
CA GLY A 26 -2.82 3.75 1.13
C GLY A 26 -2.88 2.21 1.09
N ALA A 27 -3.08 1.57 2.24
CA ALA A 27 -3.20 0.12 2.32
C ALA A 27 -4.46 -0.39 1.61
N LEU A 28 -5.58 0.34 1.69
CA LEU A 28 -6.80 0.04 0.93
C LEU A 28 -6.58 0.09 -0.59
N ILE A 29 -5.79 1.05 -1.09
CA ILE A 29 -5.43 1.12 -2.52
C ILE A 29 -4.68 -0.15 -2.93
N ALA A 30 -3.65 -0.54 -2.18
CA ALA A 30 -2.92 -1.79 -2.46
C ALA A 30 -3.81 -3.04 -2.34
N GLY A 31 -4.67 -3.09 -1.32
CA GLY A 31 -5.65 -4.14 -1.10
C GLY A 31 -6.62 -4.29 -2.26
N THR A 32 -7.10 -3.17 -2.80
CA THR A 32 -8.00 -3.13 -3.95
C THR A 32 -7.36 -3.74 -5.19
N ILE A 33 -6.07 -3.47 -5.43
CA ILE A 33 -5.31 -4.01 -6.55
C ILE A 33 -5.19 -5.54 -6.44
N VAL A 34 -4.82 -6.07 -5.27
CA VAL A 34 -4.73 -7.53 -5.07
C VAL A 34 -6.09 -8.23 -4.95
N ASN A 35 -7.15 -7.46 -4.70
CA ASN A 35 -8.54 -7.92 -4.71
C ASN A 35 -9.22 -7.72 -6.08
N GLY A 36 -8.45 -7.62 -7.17
CA GLY A 36 -8.99 -7.60 -8.53
C GLY A 36 -9.81 -6.35 -8.86
N GLY A 37 -9.46 -5.22 -8.24
CA GLY A 37 -10.11 -3.93 -8.44
C GLY A 37 -11.35 -3.68 -7.59
N VAL A 38 -11.60 -4.53 -6.59
CA VAL A 38 -12.73 -4.40 -5.66
C VAL A 38 -12.24 -3.86 -4.32
N MET A 39 -12.72 -2.68 -3.94
CA MET A 39 -12.42 -2.09 -2.64
C MET A 39 -13.41 -2.63 -1.60
N VAL A 40 -12.88 -3.06 -0.46
CA VAL A 40 -13.67 -3.57 0.67
C VAL A 40 -13.64 -2.56 1.80
N GLU A 41 -14.66 -2.61 2.64
CA GLU A 41 -14.72 -1.79 3.83
C GLU A 41 -13.62 -2.21 4.83
N PRO A 42 -12.71 -1.31 5.24
CA PRO A 42 -11.73 -1.64 6.27
C PRO A 42 -12.45 -1.88 7.60
N THR A 43 -12.23 -3.05 8.21
CA THR A 43 -12.82 -3.38 9.51
C THR A 43 -11.73 -3.79 10.50
N ILE A 44 -11.84 -3.31 11.74
CA ILE A 44 -10.98 -3.73 12.87
C ILE A 44 -11.72 -4.71 13.80
N ILE A 45 -13.01 -4.51 14.04
CA ILE A 45 -13.82 -5.31 14.97
C ILE A 45 -14.40 -6.52 14.23
N LYS A 46 -13.98 -7.74 14.58
CA LYS A 46 -14.55 -8.98 14.02
C LYS A 46 -15.92 -9.31 14.62
N SER A 47 -16.04 -9.24 15.94
CA SER A 47 -17.27 -9.54 16.67
C SER A 47 -17.26 -8.90 18.04
N VAL A 48 -18.45 -8.59 18.57
CA VAL A 48 -18.65 -8.18 19.97
C VAL A 48 -19.53 -9.23 20.64
N LYS A 49 -19.14 -9.64 21.85
CA LYS A 49 -19.91 -10.55 22.70
C LYS A 49 -20.17 -9.89 24.04
N ASP A 50 -21.30 -10.21 24.67
CA ASP A 50 -21.58 -9.79 26.04
C ASP A 50 -20.82 -10.67 27.07
N LYS A 51 -21.01 -10.38 28.36
CA LYS A 51 -20.41 -11.13 29.48
C LYS A 51 -20.81 -12.61 29.53
N ASN A 52 -21.93 -12.98 28.91
CA ASN A 52 -22.46 -14.33 28.85
C ASN A 52 -22.03 -15.06 27.57
N GLY A 53 -21.24 -14.42 26.71
CA GLY A 53 -20.80 -14.98 25.43
C GLY A 53 -21.81 -14.83 24.28
N ILE A 54 -22.93 -14.14 24.49
CA ILE A 54 -23.94 -13.88 23.47
C ILE A 54 -23.37 -12.89 22.46
N GLN A 55 -23.46 -13.23 21.18
CA GLN A 55 -22.93 -12.41 20.09
C GLN A 55 -23.85 -11.20 19.83
N LEU A 56 -23.35 -10.00 20.14
CA LEU A 56 -24.05 -8.73 19.89
C LEU A 56 -23.77 -8.17 18.50
N TYR A 57 -22.59 -8.45 17.96
CA TYR A 57 -22.16 -7.98 16.64
C TYR A 57 -21.22 -9.00 16.00
N HIS A 58 -21.33 -9.15 14.69
CA HIS A 58 -20.37 -9.90 13.88
C HIS A 58 -20.21 -9.21 12.54
N ASN A 59 -18.98 -8.86 12.21
CA ASN A 59 -18.68 -8.20 10.96
C ASN A 59 -18.87 -9.18 9.79
N LYS A 60 -19.54 -8.71 8.75
CA LYS A 60 -19.59 -9.38 7.45
C LYS A 60 -18.78 -8.54 6.47
N LYS A 61 -18.07 -9.20 5.57
CA LYS A 61 -17.28 -8.53 4.53
C LYS A 61 -18.19 -7.66 3.65
N THR A 62 -18.05 -6.35 3.76
CA THR A 62 -18.75 -5.38 2.91
C THR A 62 -17.87 -4.97 1.72
N VAL A 63 -18.44 -5.00 0.51
CA VAL A 63 -17.81 -4.40 -0.68
C VAL A 63 -18.27 -2.95 -0.76
N LEU A 64 -17.32 -2.01 -0.82
CA LEU A 64 -17.65 -0.60 -1.01
C LEU A 64 -17.99 -0.32 -2.48
N ASN A 65 -17.07 -0.67 -3.38
CA ASN A 65 -17.26 -0.52 -4.82
C ASN A 65 -16.22 -1.33 -5.63
N ARG A 66 -16.47 -1.42 -6.94
CA ARG A 66 -15.45 -1.81 -7.92
C ARG A 66 -14.80 -0.55 -8.49
N THR A 67 -13.57 -0.24 -8.06
CA THR A 67 -12.84 0.95 -8.54
C THR A 67 -12.22 0.74 -9.92
N MET A 68 -11.95 -0.51 -10.31
CA MET A 68 -11.35 -0.84 -11.61
C MET A 68 -11.72 -2.24 -12.09
N LYS A 69 -11.54 -2.47 -13.40
CA LYS A 69 -11.65 -3.80 -14.00
C LYS A 69 -10.54 -4.71 -13.47
N ALA A 70 -10.81 -6.01 -13.40
CA ALA A 70 -9.82 -7.00 -12.97
C ALA A 70 -8.58 -7.00 -13.88
N SER A 71 -8.75 -6.78 -15.19
CA SER A 71 -7.65 -6.63 -16.15
C SER A 71 -6.76 -5.43 -15.83
N THR A 72 -7.36 -4.27 -15.54
CA THR A 72 -6.62 -3.07 -15.11
C THR A 72 -5.85 -3.32 -13.81
N ALA A 73 -6.48 -3.95 -12.82
CA ALA A 73 -5.81 -4.31 -11.57
C ALA A 73 -4.60 -5.22 -11.81
N LYS A 74 -4.71 -6.19 -12.74
CA LYS A 74 -3.62 -7.09 -13.13
C LYS A 74 -2.45 -6.33 -13.76
N GLU A 75 -2.70 -5.36 -14.63
CA GLU A 75 -1.63 -4.54 -15.23
C GLU A 75 -0.95 -3.63 -14.20
N ILE A 76 -1.73 -2.99 -13.32
CA ILE A 76 -1.17 -2.18 -12.22
C ILE A 76 -0.30 -3.05 -11.31
N LYS A 77 -0.76 -4.27 -10.99
CA LYS A 77 0.00 -5.24 -10.21
C LYS A 77 1.36 -5.52 -10.83
N LYS A 78 1.43 -5.80 -12.14
CA LYS A 78 2.70 -6.00 -12.87
C LYS A 78 3.62 -4.79 -12.77
N MET A 79 3.11 -3.57 -12.92
CA MET A 79 3.91 -2.34 -12.76
C MET A 79 4.46 -2.21 -11.32
N MET A 80 3.65 -2.54 -10.32
CA MET A 80 4.08 -2.56 -8.92
C MET A 80 5.13 -3.65 -8.65
N ASN A 81 5.03 -4.83 -9.29
CA ASN A 81 6.08 -5.86 -9.22
C ASN A 81 7.41 -5.34 -9.81
N ALA A 82 7.37 -4.59 -10.91
CA ALA A 82 8.57 -4.01 -11.52
C ALA A 82 9.31 -3.04 -10.57
N THR A 83 8.57 -2.29 -9.74
CA THR A 83 9.16 -1.41 -8.71
C THR A 83 10.05 -2.18 -7.72
N ILE A 84 9.69 -3.43 -7.42
CA ILE A 84 10.45 -4.33 -6.54
C ILE A 84 11.62 -4.98 -7.28
N ALA A 85 11.41 -5.42 -8.52
CA ALA A 85 12.40 -6.18 -9.28
C ALA A 85 13.54 -5.30 -9.82
N SER A 86 13.20 -4.15 -10.39
CA SER A 86 14.13 -3.27 -11.10
C SER A 86 14.01 -1.79 -10.73
N GLY A 87 12.92 -1.38 -10.10
CA GLY A 87 12.66 0.03 -9.80
C GLY A 87 13.20 0.54 -8.46
N THR A 88 12.55 1.58 -7.95
CA THR A 88 12.98 2.36 -6.78
C THR A 88 13.08 1.55 -5.48
N SER A 89 12.38 0.42 -5.37
CA SER A 89 12.43 -0.46 -4.19
C SER A 89 13.42 -1.63 -4.35
N ARG A 90 14.11 -1.76 -5.49
CA ARG A 90 15.06 -2.87 -5.74
C ARG A 90 16.09 -3.05 -4.64
N LYS A 91 16.66 -1.94 -4.13
CA LYS A 91 17.66 -1.99 -3.05
C LYS A 91 17.07 -2.53 -1.76
N SER A 92 15.92 -2.03 -1.34
CA SER A 92 15.23 -2.47 -0.12
C SER A 92 14.85 -3.94 -0.16
N PHE A 93 14.47 -4.43 -1.34
CA PHE A 93 14.05 -5.81 -1.58
C PHE A 93 15.13 -6.73 -2.15
N ARG A 94 16.40 -6.31 -2.16
CA ARG A 94 17.51 -7.13 -2.67
C ARG A 94 17.51 -8.51 -2.01
N GLY A 95 17.70 -9.55 -2.82
CA GLY A 95 17.74 -10.93 -2.36
C GLY A 95 16.38 -11.55 -2.01
N TYR A 96 15.24 -10.88 -2.26
CA TYR A 96 13.91 -11.45 -1.94
C TYR A 96 13.66 -12.82 -2.60
N LYS A 97 14.26 -13.08 -3.77
CA LYS A 97 14.14 -14.37 -4.47
C LYS A 97 14.84 -15.54 -3.76
N ARG A 98 15.82 -15.28 -2.89
CA ARG A 98 16.58 -16.30 -2.14
C ARG A 98 16.13 -16.42 -0.68
N ASP A 99 15.19 -15.57 -0.28
CA ASP A 99 14.68 -15.50 1.08
C ASP A 99 13.62 -16.58 1.31
N SER A 100 13.67 -17.29 2.43
CA SER A 100 12.79 -18.44 2.72
C SER A 100 11.29 -18.11 2.74
N THR A 101 10.93 -16.88 3.14
CA THR A 101 9.55 -16.39 3.10
C THR A 101 9.28 -15.63 1.80
N LEU A 102 10.07 -14.60 1.52
CA LEU A 102 9.73 -13.66 0.43
C LEU A 102 9.80 -14.30 -0.97
N SER A 103 10.58 -15.37 -1.15
CA SER A 103 10.66 -16.10 -2.42
C SER A 103 9.33 -16.76 -2.81
N LYS A 104 8.47 -17.06 -1.83
CA LYS A 104 7.15 -17.66 -2.00
C LYS A 104 6.07 -16.63 -2.33
N LEU A 105 6.39 -15.34 -2.32
CA LEU A 105 5.45 -14.24 -2.48
C LEU A 105 5.61 -13.54 -3.84
N SER A 106 4.49 -13.14 -4.43
CA SER A 106 4.43 -12.09 -5.44
C SER A 106 4.34 -10.76 -4.73
N ILE A 107 5.40 -9.96 -4.81
CA ILE A 107 5.55 -8.70 -4.07
C ILE A 107 5.53 -7.54 -5.06
N GLY A 108 4.70 -6.54 -4.78
CA GLY A 108 4.64 -5.31 -5.54
C GLY A 108 4.50 -4.10 -4.64
N GLY A 109 4.93 -2.94 -5.10
CA GLY A 109 4.74 -1.70 -4.36
C GLY A 109 4.98 -0.45 -5.20
N LYS A 110 4.73 0.69 -4.59
CA LYS A 110 5.09 2.02 -5.09
C LYS A 110 5.71 2.82 -3.95
N THR A 111 6.77 3.54 -4.29
CA THR A 111 7.42 4.50 -3.39
C THR A 111 6.85 5.89 -3.60
N GLY A 112 6.84 6.69 -2.55
CA GLY A 112 6.53 8.12 -2.60
C GLY A 112 7.49 8.88 -1.72
N SER A 113 7.80 10.13 -2.09
CA SER A 113 8.60 11.00 -1.24
C SER A 113 8.15 12.43 -1.43
N ILE A 114 7.82 13.12 -0.34
CA ILE A 114 7.42 14.52 -0.39
C ILE A 114 7.84 15.24 0.90
N PHE A 115 8.24 16.49 0.79
CA PHE A 115 8.48 17.35 1.95
C PHE A 115 7.18 17.98 2.43
N ASN A 116 7.04 18.12 3.74
CA ASN A 116 6.03 19.01 4.32
C ASN A 116 6.23 20.46 3.85
N THR A 117 5.28 21.34 4.15
CA THR A 117 5.31 22.75 3.71
C THR A 117 6.54 23.48 4.25
N ALA A 118 6.89 23.28 5.53
CA ALA A 118 8.05 23.89 6.17
C ALA A 118 9.40 23.33 5.68
N ARG A 119 9.40 22.29 4.84
CA ARG A 119 10.60 21.61 4.28
C ARG A 119 11.59 21.08 5.33
N ASN A 120 11.14 20.88 6.57
CA ASN A 120 11.95 20.30 7.64
C ASN A 120 11.70 18.81 7.86
N ILE A 121 10.60 18.26 7.33
CA ILE A 121 10.28 16.83 7.39
C ILE A 121 10.05 16.29 5.97
N LYS A 122 10.79 15.23 5.62
CA LYS A 122 10.59 14.45 4.40
C LYS A 122 9.77 13.20 4.72
N PHE A 123 8.55 13.14 4.22
CA PHE A 123 7.76 11.91 4.25
C PHE A 123 8.24 10.94 3.18
N ASP A 124 8.69 9.77 3.61
CA ASP A 124 8.97 8.61 2.76
C ASP A 124 7.82 7.61 2.87
N TRP A 125 7.28 7.21 1.74
CA TRP A 125 6.12 6.33 1.63
C TRP A 125 6.48 5.03 0.92
N PHE A 126 5.90 3.94 1.40
CA PHE A 126 5.82 2.70 0.66
C PHE A 126 4.41 2.13 0.79
N VAL A 127 3.72 1.98 -0.33
CA VAL A 127 2.43 1.30 -0.42
C VAL A 127 2.62 0.07 -1.29
N GLY A 128 2.25 -1.10 -0.80
CA GLY A 128 2.51 -2.34 -1.51
C GLY A 128 1.67 -3.51 -1.04
N PHE A 129 1.94 -4.66 -1.64
CA PHE A 129 1.27 -5.90 -1.36
C PHE A 129 2.23 -7.08 -1.40
N ALA A 130 1.82 -8.18 -0.77
CA ALA A 130 2.38 -9.50 -0.96
C ALA A 130 1.24 -10.52 -1.12
N GLU A 131 1.38 -11.44 -2.06
CA GLU A 131 0.42 -12.54 -2.28
C GLU A 131 1.18 -13.86 -2.40
N GLU A 132 0.70 -14.92 -1.78
CA GLU A 132 1.27 -16.25 -1.95
C GLU A 132 1.21 -16.70 -3.41
N LYS A 133 2.33 -17.17 -3.96
CA LYS A 133 2.37 -17.69 -5.35
C LYS A 133 1.57 -18.99 -5.51
N LYS A 134 1.48 -19.79 -4.44
CA LYS A 134 0.84 -21.12 -4.43
C LYS A 134 -0.30 -21.22 -3.42
N GLY A 135 -0.87 -20.09 -3.00
CA GLY A 135 -1.90 -20.05 -1.97
C GLY A 135 -2.87 -18.89 -2.16
N SER A 136 -3.74 -18.68 -1.18
CA SER A 136 -4.81 -17.66 -1.24
C SER A 136 -4.53 -16.45 -0.35
N LYS A 137 -3.47 -16.48 0.48
CA LYS A 137 -3.18 -15.39 1.41
C LYS A 137 -2.64 -14.17 0.69
N LYS A 138 -3.15 -13.00 1.09
CA LYS A 138 -2.81 -11.68 0.56
C LYS A 138 -2.60 -10.72 1.71
N LEU A 139 -1.63 -9.83 1.55
CA LEU A 139 -1.29 -8.77 2.48
C LEU A 139 -1.20 -7.46 1.69
N ALA A 140 -1.81 -6.40 2.20
CA ALA A 140 -1.62 -5.04 1.74
C ALA A 140 -1.00 -4.22 2.87
N VAL A 141 -0.03 -3.39 2.53
CA VAL A 141 0.75 -2.61 3.50
C VAL A 141 0.94 -1.18 3.01
N ALA A 142 0.85 -0.24 3.94
CA ALA A 142 1.28 1.14 3.73
C ALA A 142 2.14 1.56 4.92
N VAL A 143 3.32 2.08 4.62
CA VAL A 143 4.28 2.59 5.60
C VAL A 143 4.60 4.03 5.27
N VAL A 144 4.63 4.87 6.29
CA VAL A 144 5.07 6.27 6.22
C VAL A 144 6.15 6.48 7.25
N VAL A 145 7.26 7.08 6.83
CA VAL A 145 8.34 7.49 7.72
C VAL A 145 8.58 8.98 7.53
N GLY A 146 8.53 9.75 8.62
CA GLY A 146 8.98 11.14 8.62
C GLY A 146 10.47 11.21 8.91
N HIS A 147 11.25 11.72 7.97
CA HIS A 147 12.68 11.98 8.16
C HIS A 147 12.91 13.47 8.43
N GLY A 148 13.66 13.78 9.49
CA GLY A 148 14.16 15.13 9.75
C GLY A 148 15.41 15.44 8.93
N LYS A 149 16.46 15.95 9.60
CA LYS A 149 17.73 16.32 8.97
C LYS A 149 18.42 15.17 8.21
N TYR A 150 18.32 13.95 8.73
CA TYR A 150 18.96 12.77 8.16
C TYR A 150 17.92 11.72 7.73
N ILE A 151 18.19 11.05 6.61
CA ILE A 151 17.36 9.94 6.13
C ILE A 151 17.79 8.66 6.85
N GLY A 152 16.89 8.12 7.66
CA GLY A 152 17.07 6.83 8.34
C GLY A 152 16.59 5.65 7.49
N VAL A 153 16.01 4.65 8.17
CA VAL A 153 15.42 3.48 7.50
C VAL A 153 14.23 3.90 6.65
N ARG A 154 14.29 3.60 5.35
CA ARG A 154 13.24 3.92 4.38
C ARG A 154 11.97 3.11 4.61
N ALA A 155 10.82 3.69 4.28
CA ALA A 155 9.51 3.05 4.37
C ALA A 155 9.45 1.69 3.65
N SER A 156 10.10 1.58 2.49
CA SER A 156 10.16 0.32 1.72
C SER A 156 10.92 -0.81 2.45
N ARG A 157 11.85 -0.48 3.35
CA ARG A 157 12.56 -1.48 4.16
C ARG A 157 11.67 -2.02 5.27
N TYR A 158 10.91 -1.16 5.95
CA TYR A 158 9.86 -1.60 6.87
C TYR A 158 8.78 -2.41 6.16
N GLY A 159 8.37 -2.00 4.97
CA GLY A 159 7.45 -2.77 4.13
C GLY A 159 7.96 -4.20 3.87
N ARG A 160 9.26 -4.37 3.58
CA ARG A 160 9.87 -5.70 3.48
C ARG A 160 9.81 -6.48 4.80
N MET A 161 10.06 -5.83 5.93
CA MET A 161 10.06 -6.50 7.24
C MET A 161 8.65 -7.01 7.60
N ILE A 162 7.60 -6.25 7.29
CA ILE A 162 6.21 -6.64 7.51
C ILE A 162 5.80 -7.84 6.63
N MET A 163 6.40 -7.97 5.44
CA MET A 163 6.09 -9.05 4.50
C MET A 163 6.85 -10.36 4.78
N LYS A 164 7.83 -10.34 5.69
CA LYS A 164 8.62 -11.52 6.09
C LYS A 164 7.92 -12.32 7.17
#